data_AF-A0A972WIR3-F1
#
_entry.id   AF-A0A972WIR3-F1
#
_cell.length_a   1.000
_cell.length_b   1.000
_cell.length_c   1.000
_cell.angle_alpha   90.00
_cell.angle_beta   90.00
_cell.angle_gamma   90.00
#
_symmetry.space_group_name_H-M   'P 1'
#
loop_
_entity.id
_entity.type
_entity.pdbx_description
1 polymer ?
#
loop_
_entity_poly.entity_id
_entity_poly.type
_entity_poly.pdbx_seq_one_letter_code
_entity_poly.pdbx_strand_id
1 'polypeptide(L)'
;ANPYLALAAAIGTGLWGIENKSEPEQEVIGNAYEKKFPKRMHLPRTLWDAAQDLKASKPARALMGDAFVEHFAATREWEEREFRRAITDWEMDRYFEII
;
A
#
# COMPACT_ATOMS: atom_id res chain seq x y z
N ALA A 1 8.99 8.10 -1.03
CA ALA A 1 7.67 8.60 -1.44
C ALA A 1 7.84 10.02 -2.01
N ASN A 2 7.03 10.41 -3.01
CA ASN A 2 6.99 11.81 -3.43
C ASN A 2 6.41 12.65 -2.27
N PRO A 3 7.14 13.64 -1.72
CA PRO A 3 6.75 14.35 -0.51
C PRO A 3 5.40 15.10 -0.67
N TYR A 4 5.12 15.60 -1.87
CA TYR A 4 3.86 16.29 -2.17
C TYR A 4 2.68 15.32 -2.13
N LEU A 5 2.80 14.17 -2.78
CA LEU A 5 1.74 13.16 -2.82
C LEU A 5 1.51 12.54 -1.44
N ALA A 6 2.58 12.31 -0.68
CA ALA A 6 2.49 11.78 0.68
C ALA A 6 1.75 12.76 1.60
N LEU A 7 2.10 14.05 1.56
CA LEU A 7 1.46 15.07 2.38
C LEU A 7 -0.01 15.29 1.96
N ALA A 8 -0.28 15.37 0.65
CA ALA A 8 -1.63 15.51 0.13
C ALA A 8 -2.52 14.32 0.53
N ALA A 9 -1.99 13.08 0.48
CA ALA A 9 -2.71 11.91 0.93
C ALA A 9 -2.97 11.94 2.45
N ALA A 10 -1.96 12.26 3.26
CA ALA A 10 -2.10 12.29 4.72
C ALA A 10 -3.11 13.34 5.20
N ILE A 11 -3.05 14.56 4.64
CA ILE A 11 -4.01 15.62 4.97
C ILE A 11 -5.40 15.27 4.41
N GLY A 12 -5.46 14.81 3.16
CA GLY A 12 -6.72 14.48 2.50
C GLY A 12 -7.49 13.37 3.21
N THR A 13 -6.83 12.28 3.61
CA THR A 13 -7.50 11.19 4.35
C THR A 13 -7.92 11.62 5.74
N GLY A 14 -7.13 12.47 6.41
CA GLY A 14 -7.51 13.06 7.70
C GLY A 14 -8.79 13.90 7.60
N LEU A 15 -8.86 14.80 6.61
CA LEU A 15 -10.06 15.61 6.35
C LEU A 15 -11.26 14.73 5.98
N TRP A 16 -11.07 13.75 5.10
CA TRP A 16 -12.13 12.81 4.73
C TRP A 16 -12.67 12.07 5.96
N GLY A 17 -11.80 11.64 6.88
CA GLY A 17 -12.19 11.01 8.13
C GLY A 17 -13.05 11.91 9.03
N ILE A 18 -12.69 13.19 9.15
CA ILE A 18 -13.47 14.18 9.92
C ILE A 18 -14.85 14.39 9.29
N GLU A 19 -14.91 14.60 7.98
CA GLU A 19 -16.17 14.84 7.25
C GLU A 19 -17.13 13.64 7.33
N ASN A 20 -16.58 12.42 7.24
CA ASN A 20 -17.35 11.18 7.28
C ASN A 20 -17.53 10.63 8.70
N LYS A 21 -17.05 11.35 9.73
CA LYS A 21 -17.09 10.94 11.14
C LYS A 21 -16.57 9.51 11.35
N SER A 22 -15.49 9.18 10.65
CA SER A 22 -14.86 7.86 10.75
C SER A 22 -14.22 7.70 12.12
N GLU A 23 -14.68 6.73 12.90
CA GLU A 23 -14.07 6.41 14.19
C GLU A 23 -12.86 5.49 13.98
N PRO A 24 -11.69 5.83 14.56
CA PRO A 24 -10.54 4.93 14.55
C PRO A 24 -10.81 3.71 15.43
N GLU A 25 -10.13 2.60 15.13
CA GLU A 25 -10.13 1.45 16.02
C GLU A 25 -9.39 1.78 17.33
N GLN A 26 -9.55 0.92 18.34
CA GLN A 26 -8.89 1.09 19.63
C GLN A 26 -7.37 1.15 19.49
N GLU A 27 -6.74 1.98 20.31
CA GLU A 27 -5.29 2.13 20.32
C GLU A 27 -4.58 0.81 20.66
N VAL A 28 -3.41 0.62 20.05
CA VAL A 28 -2.56 -0.52 20.36
C VAL A 28 -1.62 -0.15 21.50
N ILE A 29 -1.87 -0.70 22.69
CA ILE A 29 -1.03 -0.46 23.88
C ILE A 29 0.15 -1.45 23.93
N GLY A 30 1.39 -0.96 24.01
CA GLY A 30 2.59 -1.81 24.07
C GLY A 30 3.12 -2.23 22.69
N ASN A 31 3.82 -3.36 22.60
CA ASN A 31 4.48 -3.79 21.37
C ASN A 31 3.49 -4.44 20.37
N ALA A 32 3.31 -3.83 19.20
CA ALA A 32 2.44 -4.37 18.15
C ALA A 32 2.97 -5.69 17.55
N TYR A 33 4.29 -5.92 17.53
CA TYR A 33 4.88 -7.15 16.98
C TYR A 33 4.53 -8.41 17.79
N GLU A 34 4.15 -8.25 19.06
CA GLU A 34 3.78 -9.35 19.97
C GLU A 34 2.28 -9.66 19.91
N LYS A 35 1.49 -8.85 19.20
CA LYS A 35 0.04 -8.98 19.10
C LYS A 35 -0.37 -9.59 17.76
N LYS A 36 -1.48 -10.33 17.77
CA LYS A 36 -2.11 -10.83 16.55
C LYS A 36 -3.26 -9.92 16.17
N PHE A 37 -3.21 -9.41 14.94
CA PHE A 37 -4.26 -8.57 14.38
C PHE A 37 -5.08 -9.33 13.33
N PRO A 38 -6.36 -8.98 13.15
CA PRO A 38 -7.15 -9.48 12.04
C PRO A 38 -6.56 -9.01 10.70
N LYS A 39 -6.71 -9.82 9.65
CA LYS A 39 -6.16 -9.54 8.31
C LYS A 39 -6.51 -8.14 7.78
N ARG A 40 -7.67 -7.58 8.13
CA ARG A 40 -8.12 -6.25 7.68
C ARG A 40 -7.23 -5.10 8.16
N MET A 41 -6.49 -5.29 9.26
CA MET A 41 -5.57 -4.28 9.82
C MET A 41 -4.15 -4.43 9.26
N HIS A 42 -3.89 -5.50 8.48
CA HIS A 42 -2.57 -5.69 7.91
C HIS A 42 -2.39 -4.76 6.71
N LEU A 43 -1.26 -4.08 6.67
CA LEU A 43 -0.86 -3.33 5.49
C LEU A 43 -0.56 -4.29 4.32
N PRO A 44 -0.72 -3.82 3.07
CA PRO A 44 -0.32 -4.58 1.89
C PRO A 44 1.15 -4.97 1.98
N ARG A 45 1.47 -6.22 1.62
CA ARG A 45 2.83 -6.77 1.74
C ARG A 45 3.67 -6.60 0.48
N THR A 46 3.01 -6.31 -0.64
CA THR A 46 3.64 -6.12 -1.94
C THR A 46 3.17 -4.82 -2.56
N LEU A 47 3.95 -4.29 -3.50
CA LEU A 47 3.54 -3.10 -4.24
C LEU A 47 2.30 -3.39 -5.10
N TRP A 48 2.14 -4.63 -5.56
CA TRP A 48 0.93 -5.10 -6.24
C TRP A 48 -0.31 -4.87 -5.38
N ASP A 49 -0.30 -5.40 -4.15
CA ASP A 49 -1.46 -5.35 -3.26
C ASP A 49 -1.80 -3.90 -2.91
N ALA A 50 -0.79 -3.08 -2.63
CA ALA A 50 -0.97 -1.66 -2.36
C ALA A 50 -1.59 -0.90 -3.54
N ALA A 51 -1.20 -1.24 -4.77
CA ALA A 51 -1.77 -0.66 -5.98
C ALA A 51 -3.24 -1.09 -6.19
N GLN A 52 -3.58 -2.35 -5.90
CA GLN A 52 -4.97 -2.83 -5.96
C GLN A 52 -5.85 -2.13 -4.92
N ASP A 53 -5.37 -2.01 -3.68
CA ASP A 53 -6.09 -1.31 -2.61
C ASP A 53 -6.33 0.16 -2.97
N LEU A 54 -5.33 0.83 -3.55
CA LEU A 54 -5.47 2.21 -4.02
C LEU A 54 -6.53 2.34 -5.13
N LYS A 55 -6.56 1.41 -6.09
CA LYS A 55 -7.59 1.40 -7.16
C LYS A 55 -8.98 1.14 -6.61
N ALA A 56 -9.13 0.27 -5.62
CA ALA A 56 -10.42 -0.03 -5.01
C ALA A 56 -10.91 1.08 -4.06
N SER A 57 -10.03 2.00 -3.64
CA SER A 57 -10.32 3.01 -2.64
C SER A 57 -11.20 4.15 -3.18
N LYS A 58 -12.48 4.16 -2.79
CA LYS A 58 -13.41 5.27 -3.04
C LYS A 58 -12.91 6.60 -2.43
N PRO A 59 -12.40 6.63 -1.17
CA PRO A 59 -11.86 7.87 -0.61
C PRO A 59 -10.68 8.41 -1.42
N ALA A 60 -9.76 7.54 -1.87
CA ALA A 60 -8.62 7.99 -2.67
C ALA A 60 -9.06 8.62 -4.00
N ARG A 61 -10.08 8.04 -4.65
CA ARG A 61 -10.68 8.58 -5.88
C ARG A 61 -11.36 9.92 -5.65
N ALA A 62 -12.08 10.08 -4.56
CA ALA A 62 -12.69 11.35 -4.19
C ALA A 62 -11.66 12.46 -3.91
N LEU A 63 -10.53 12.09 -3.30
CA LEU A 63 -9.48 13.05 -2.90
C LEU A 63 -8.54 13.44 -4.04
N MET A 64 -8.16 12.49 -4.89
CA MET A 64 -7.10 12.69 -5.90
C MET A 64 -7.63 12.67 -7.34
N GLY A 65 -8.88 12.24 -7.54
CA GLY A 65 -9.50 12.08 -8.85
C GLY A 65 -9.23 10.72 -9.49
N ASP A 66 -10.21 10.22 -10.25
CA ASP A 66 -10.13 8.90 -10.90
C ASP A 66 -8.94 8.78 -11.85
N ALA A 67 -8.71 9.78 -12.69
CA ALA A 67 -7.62 9.75 -13.67
C ALA A 67 -6.24 9.62 -13.00
N PHE A 68 -6.03 10.30 -11.87
CA PHE A 68 -4.79 10.19 -11.12
C PHE A 68 -4.65 8.81 -10.48
N VAL A 69 -5.69 8.33 -9.79
CA VAL A 69 -5.66 7.03 -9.10
C VAL A 69 -5.40 5.89 -10.09
N GLU A 70 -6.10 5.89 -11.22
CA GLU A 70 -5.88 4.88 -12.28
C GLU A 70 -4.45 4.92 -12.81
N HIS A 71 -3.98 6.10 -13.22
CA HIS A 71 -2.66 6.22 -13.81
C HIS A 71 -1.56 5.88 -12.81
N PHE A 72 -1.63 6.42 -11.60
CA PHE A 72 -0.61 6.19 -10.58
C PHE A 72 -0.55 4.72 -10.19
N ALA A 73 -1.69 4.06 -9.96
CA ALA A 73 -1.71 2.64 -9.64
C ALA A 73 -1.19 1.77 -10.80
N ALA A 74 -1.55 2.07 -12.04
CA ALA A 74 -1.05 1.35 -13.22
C ALA A 74 0.49 1.42 -13.33
N THR A 75 1.11 2.56 -12.99
CA THR A 75 2.58 2.66 -12.98
C THR A 75 3.21 1.77 -11.91
N ARG A 76 2.57 1.62 -10.73
CA ARG A 76 3.04 0.71 -9.66
C ARG A 76 2.84 -0.76 -10.01
N GLU A 77 1.74 -1.11 -10.67
CA GLU A 77 1.51 -2.46 -11.20
C GLU A 77 2.57 -2.85 -12.23
N TRP A 78 2.91 -1.93 -13.14
CA TRP A 78 3.96 -2.17 -14.13
C TRP A 78 5.33 -2.39 -13.48
N GLU A 79 5.71 -1.52 -12.54
CA GLU A 79 6.97 -1.60 -11.81
C GLU A 79 7.13 -2.93 -11.06
N GLU A 80 6.08 -3.36 -10.35
CA GLU A 80 6.07 -4.64 -9.65
C GLU A 80 6.18 -5.84 -10.60
N ARG A 81 5.54 -5.78 -11.79
CA ARG A 81 5.66 -6.85 -12.79
C ARG A 81 7.08 -6.95 -13.33
N GLU A 82 7.77 -5.84 -13.55
CA GLU A 82 9.17 -5.86 -13.96
C GLU A 82 10.07 -6.38 -12.83
N PHE A 83 9.83 -5.99 -11.58
CA PHE A 83 10.55 -6.52 -10.43
C PHE A 83 10.44 -8.05 -10.32
N ARG A 84 9.23 -8.61 -10.49
CA ARG A 84 8.99 -10.06 -10.43
C ARG A 84 9.65 -10.87 -11.56
N ARG A 85 10.14 -10.22 -12.61
CA ARG A 85 10.88 -10.87 -13.70
C ARG A 85 12.37 -10.96 -13.41
N ALA A 86 12.88 -10.15 -12.49
CA ALA A 86 14.29 -10.19 -12.11
C ALA A 86 14.56 -11.44 -11.27
N ILE A 87 15.67 -12.11 -11.57
CA ILE A 87 16.23 -13.13 -10.68
C ILE A 87 17.23 -12.41 -9.79
N THR A 88 17.02 -12.49 -8.49
CA THR A 88 17.89 -11.86 -7.49
C THR A 88 19.07 -12.74 -7.16
N ASP A 89 20.18 -12.13 -6.70
CA ASP A 89 21.38 -12.87 -6.27
C ASP A 89 21.04 -13.90 -5.18
N TRP A 90 20.11 -13.58 -4.26
CA TRP A 90 19.65 -14.51 -3.23
C TRP A 90 19.01 -15.78 -3.82
N GLU A 91 18.22 -15.64 -4.89
CA GLU A 91 17.61 -16.76 -5.59
C GLU A 91 18.66 -17.60 -6.32
N MET A 92 19.65 -16.94 -6.94
CA MET A 92 20.77 -17.64 -7.56
C MET A 92 21.59 -18.41 -6.53
N ASP A 93 22.08 -17.76 -5.48
CA ASP A 93 22.90 -18.40 -4.44
C ASP A 93 22.19 -19.59 -3.78
N ARG A 94 20.86 -19.50 -3.63
CA ARG A 94 20.08 -20.57 -3.02
C ARG A 94 19.84 -21.77 -3.93
N TYR A 95 19.63 -21.56 -5.22
CA TYR A 95 19.13 -22.61 -6.13
C TYR A 95 20.13 -23.04 -7.20
N PHE A 96 21.20 -22.29 -7.45
CA PHE A 96 22.14 -22.55 -8.53
C PHE A 96 23.00 -23.80 -8.30
N GLU A 97 23.36 -24.11 -7.05
CA GLU A 97 24.13 -25.32 -6.69
C GLU A 97 23.27 -26.55 -6.35
N ILE A 98 21.94 -26.40 -6.34
CA ILE A 98 20.99 -27.50 -6.01
C ILE A 98 20.69 -28.39 -7.23
N ILE A 99 21.13 -27.99 -8.42
CA ILE A 99 20.95 -28.71 -9.70
C ILE A 99 22.28 -29.35 -10.11
#